data_AF-A0A7V9JVQ5-F1
#
_entry.id   AF-A0A7V9JVQ5-F1
#
_cell.length_a   1.000
_cell.length_b   1.000
_cell.length_c   1.000
_cell.angle_alpha   90.00
_cell.angle_beta   90.00
_cell.angle_gamma   90.00
#
_symmetry.space_group_name_H-M   'P 1'
#
loop_
_entity.id
_entity.type
_entity.pdbx_description
1 polymer ?
#
loop_
_entity_poly.entity_id
_entity_poly.type
_entity_poly.pdbx_seq_one_letter_code
_entity_poly.pdbx_strand_id
1 'polypeptide(L)'
;MKIELLKLAHARSGDKGDTANVGVIALKEEFYPLLVREVTAEKVKEHFGTIVKGDVERFELPNLGALNFLLHESLGGGGTLSLMTDAQGKTFSTALLRMKIELSDDEASNFQL
;
A
#
# COMPACT_ATOMS: atom_id res chain seq x y z
N MET A 1 1.32 19.72 2.38
CA MET A 1 2.57 19.16 1.78
C MET A 1 2.43 17.69 1.37
N LYS A 2 3.38 17.13 0.57
CA LYS A 2 3.44 15.69 0.20
C LYS A 2 4.54 14.95 0.95
N ILE A 3 4.22 13.80 1.55
CA ILE A 3 5.18 12.93 2.24
C ILE A 3 5.02 11.46 1.82
N GLU A 4 6.09 10.68 1.94
CA GLU A 4 6.05 9.24 1.67
C GLU A 4 5.40 8.45 2.82
N LEU A 5 4.63 7.41 2.48
CA LEU A 5 4.01 6.50 3.45
C LEU A 5 5.02 5.84 4.39
N LEU A 6 6.28 5.70 3.97
CA LEU A 6 7.39 5.23 4.80
C LEU A 6 7.52 5.98 6.14
N LYS A 7 7.14 7.27 6.18
CA LYS A 7 7.17 8.06 7.42
C LYS A 7 6.03 7.72 8.40
N LEU A 8 4.98 7.07 7.93
CA LEU A 8 3.72 6.88 8.66
C LEU A 8 3.38 5.42 8.93
N ALA A 9 3.94 4.48 8.16
CA ALA A 9 3.51 3.09 8.21
C ALA A 9 4.65 2.09 8.01
N HIS A 10 4.46 0.90 8.57
CA HIS A 10 5.13 -0.32 8.14
C HIS A 10 4.30 -1.02 7.07
N ALA A 11 4.95 -1.77 6.18
CA ALA A 11 4.23 -2.60 5.22
C ALA A 11 4.86 -3.98 5.04
N ARG A 12 4.03 -4.96 4.70
CA ARG A 12 4.40 -6.33 4.35
C ARG A 12 3.58 -6.79 3.15
N SER A 13 4.17 -7.61 2.30
CA SER A 13 3.48 -8.12 1.11
C SER A 13 3.82 -9.58 0.81
N GLY A 14 2.94 -10.20 0.03
CA GLY A 14 3.09 -11.57 -0.42
C GLY A 14 2.11 -11.89 -1.55
N ASP A 15 2.28 -13.07 -2.13
CA ASP A 15 1.48 -13.54 -3.25
C ASP A 15 0.31 -14.44 -2.80
N LYS A 16 -0.75 -14.39 -3.61
CA LYS A 16 -1.90 -15.28 -3.63
C LYS A 16 -2.23 -15.60 -5.09
N GLY A 17 -1.40 -16.45 -5.71
CA GLY A 17 -1.49 -16.72 -7.15
C GLY A 17 -1.00 -15.53 -7.95
N ASP A 18 -1.83 -14.99 -8.85
CA ASP A 18 -1.52 -13.79 -9.63
C ASP A 18 -1.88 -12.47 -8.91
N THR A 19 -2.28 -12.55 -7.64
CA THR A 19 -2.65 -11.39 -6.82
C THR A 19 -1.59 -11.13 -5.78
N ALA A 20 -1.12 -9.89 -5.65
CA ALA A 20 -0.31 -9.48 -4.51
C ALA A 20 -1.19 -8.94 -3.38
N ASN A 21 -0.91 -9.36 -2.15
CA ASN A 21 -1.45 -8.72 -0.95
C ASN A 21 -0.44 -7.70 -0.42
N VAL A 22 -0.90 -6.53 0.01
CA VAL A 22 -0.05 -5.54 0.69
C VAL A 22 -0.75 -5.04 1.95
N GLY A 23 -0.22 -5.42 3.11
CA GLY A 23 -0.64 -4.90 4.40
C GLY A 23 0.15 -3.63 4.76
N VAL A 24 -0.56 -2.61 5.24
CA VAL A 24 -0.02 -1.32 5.70
C VAL A 24 -0.51 -1.10 7.13
N ILE A 25 0.41 -0.96 8.08
CA ILE A 25 0.11 -0.78 9.50
C ILE A 25 0.67 0.56 9.94
N ALA A 26 -0.14 1.40 10.57
CA ALA A 26 0.29 2.69 11.07
C ALA A 26 1.42 2.54 12.12
N LEU A 27 2.43 3.40 12.05
CA LEU A 27 3.51 3.47 13.06
C LEU A 27 3.00 3.94 14.41
N LYS A 28 1.97 4.79 14.40
CA LYS A 28 1.27 5.32 15.56
C LYS A 28 -0.23 5.29 15.27
N GLU A 29 -1.03 5.06 16.31
CA GLU A 29 -2.50 5.00 16.20
C GLU A 29 -3.09 6.28 15.59
N GLU A 30 -2.53 7.44 15.93
CA GLU A 30 -2.94 8.77 15.41
C GLU A 30 -2.78 8.91 13.88
N PHE A 31 -1.94 8.08 13.23
CA PHE A 31 -1.77 8.10 11.78
C PHE A 31 -2.81 7.27 11.05
N TYR A 32 -3.51 6.35 11.73
CA TYR A 32 -4.44 5.45 11.06
C TYR A 32 -5.59 6.18 10.32
N PRO A 33 -6.26 7.20 10.89
CA PRO A 33 -7.27 7.98 10.17
C PRO A 33 -6.73 8.63 8.89
N LEU A 34 -5.48 9.08 8.91
CA LEU A 34 -4.80 9.65 7.74
C LEU A 34 -4.57 8.59 6.67
N LEU A 35 -4.16 7.37 7.05
CA LEU A 35 -4.02 6.26 6.11
C LEU A 35 -5.36 5.88 5.48
N VAL A 36 -6.45 5.83 6.25
CA VAL A 36 -7.80 5.56 5.74
C VAL A 36 -8.22 6.60 4.70
N ARG A 37 -7.95 7.89 4.95
CA ARG A 37 -8.27 8.99 4.03
C ARG A 37 -7.44 8.96 2.75
N GLU A 38 -6.13 8.79 2.89
CA GLU A 38 -5.19 9.06 1.80
C GLU A 38 -4.76 7.83 1.00
N VAL A 39 -4.83 6.63 1.60
CA VAL A 39 -4.41 5.38 0.96
C VAL A 39 -5.65 4.63 0.47
N THR A 40 -6.29 5.18 -0.55
CA THR A 40 -7.49 4.59 -1.16
C THR A 40 -7.10 3.52 -2.20
N ALA A 41 -8.05 2.66 -2.57
CA ALA A 41 -7.83 1.64 -3.59
C ALA A 41 -7.42 2.27 -4.94
N GLU A 42 -8.04 3.40 -5.29
CA GLU A 42 -7.79 4.13 -6.54
C GLU A 42 -6.38 4.72 -6.57
N LYS A 43 -5.96 5.38 -5.48
CA LYS A 43 -4.60 5.94 -5.39
C LYS A 43 -3.53 4.85 -5.36
N VAL A 44 -3.81 3.71 -4.72
CA VAL A 44 -2.91 2.54 -4.76
C VAL A 44 -2.81 1.99 -6.18
N LYS A 45 -3.94 1.84 -6.90
CA LYS A 45 -3.95 1.41 -8.31
C LYS A 45 -3.15 2.37 -9.19
N GLU A 46 -3.35 3.67 -9.02
CA GLU A 46 -2.60 4.71 -9.73
C GLU A 46 -1.09 4.62 -9.45
N HIS A 47 -0.70 4.45 -8.18
CA HIS A 47 0.71 4.36 -7.76
C HIS A 47 1.45 3.18 -8.40
N PHE A 48 0.80 2.01 -8.48
CA PHE A 48 1.39 0.84 -9.13
C PHE A 48 1.31 0.88 -10.66
N GLY A 49 0.45 1.74 -11.23
CA GLY A 49 0.35 1.97 -12.67
C GLY A 49 0.17 0.66 -13.45
N THR A 50 1.04 0.44 -14.45
CA THR A 50 0.95 -0.72 -15.36
C THR A 50 1.35 -2.06 -14.71
N ILE A 51 1.83 -2.06 -13.47
CA ILE A 51 2.16 -3.29 -12.74
C ILE A 51 0.87 -4.04 -12.36
N VAL A 52 -0.19 -3.32 -11.98
CA VAL A 52 -1.46 -3.90 -11.56
C VAL A 52 -2.46 -3.79 -12.70
N LYS A 53 -2.79 -4.91 -13.34
CA LYS A 53 -3.68 -4.94 -14.50
C LYS A 53 -5.15 -5.10 -14.10
N GLY A 54 -5.41 -5.76 -12.98
CA GLY A 54 -6.74 -6.01 -12.46
C GLY A 54 -7.20 -4.93 -11.48
N ASP A 55 -8.17 -5.28 -10.66
CA ASP A 55 -8.72 -4.39 -9.64
C ASP A 55 -7.86 -4.33 -8.37
N VAL A 56 -8.11 -3.28 -7.58
CA VAL A 56 -7.52 -3.12 -6.26
C VAL A 56 -8.65 -3.14 -5.24
N GLU A 57 -8.62 -4.12 -4.35
CA GLU A 57 -9.55 -4.21 -3.22
C GLU A 57 -8.87 -3.69 -1.95
N ARG A 58 -9.59 -2.92 -1.13
CA ARG A 58 -9.10 -2.37 0.14
C ARG A 58 -9.93 -2.90 1.30
N PHE A 59 -9.25 -3.38 2.33
CA PHE A 59 -9.83 -3.86 3.58
C PHE A 59 -9.30 -3.05 4.75
N GLU A 60 -10.19 -2.54 5.59
CA GLU A 60 -9.85 -1.79 6.80
C GLU A 60 -9.81 -2.72 8.01
N LEU A 61 -8.76 -2.61 8.83
CA LEU A 61 -8.59 -3.35 10.07
C LEU A 61 -8.40 -2.35 11.23
N PRO A 62 -9.47 -1.66 11.67
CA PRO A 62 -9.36 -0.56 12.61
C PRO A 62 -8.76 -0.97 13.96
N ASN A 63 -9.06 -2.18 14.44
CA ASN A 63 -8.50 -2.72 15.68
C ASN A 63 -6.97 -2.96 15.62
N LEU A 64 -6.39 -2.94 14.42
CA LEU A 64 -4.95 -3.09 14.21
C LEU A 64 -4.31 -1.79 13.70
N GLY A 65 -5.08 -0.71 13.50
CA GLY A 65 -4.60 0.51 12.85
C GLY A 65 -4.04 0.24 11.45
N ALA A 66 -4.68 -0.67 10.69
CA ALA A 66 -4.12 -1.21 9.47
C ALA A 66 -5.09 -1.23 8.28
N LEU A 67 -4.51 -1.25 7.09
CA LEU A 67 -5.16 -1.48 5.81
C LEU A 67 -4.54 -2.70 5.14
N ASN A 68 -5.33 -3.47 4.41
CA ASN A 68 -4.82 -4.51 3.53
C ASN A 68 -5.37 -4.31 2.12
N PHE A 69 -4.51 -4.47 1.13
CA PHE A 69 -4.86 -4.36 -0.28
C PHE A 69 -4.68 -5.70 -0.97
N LEU A 70 -5.60 -6.03 -1.87
CA LEU A 70 -5.39 -7.07 -2.89
C LEU A 70 -5.21 -6.37 -4.23
N LEU A 71 -4.12 -6.69 -4.93
CA LEU A 71 -3.76 -6.14 -6.22
C LEU A 71 -3.89 -7.27 -7.25
N HIS A 72 -4.99 -7.30 -8.00
CA HIS A 72 -5.25 -8.39 -8.93
C HIS A 72 -4.42 -8.27 -10.22
N GLU A 73 -4.07 -9.42 -10.80
CA GLU A 73 -3.28 -9.52 -12.04
C GLU A 73 -1.99 -8.69 -11.98
N SER A 74 -1.30 -8.76 -10.83
CA SER A 74 -0.13 -7.92 -10.55
C SER A 74 1.18 -8.71 -10.57
N LEU A 75 1.14 -10.03 -10.73
CA LEU A 75 2.31 -10.91 -10.61
C LEU A 75 2.60 -11.67 -11.91
N GLY A 76 1.97 -11.31 -13.02
CA GLY A 76 2.27 -11.85 -14.35
C GLY A 76 1.83 -13.30 -14.55
N GLY A 77 0.69 -13.69 -13.97
CA GLY A 77 0.16 -15.06 -13.96
C GLY A 77 0.54 -15.87 -12.73
N GLY A 78 1.22 -15.26 -11.74
CA GLY A 78 1.66 -15.90 -10.50
C GLY A 78 2.90 -16.77 -10.64
N GLY A 79 3.38 -17.32 -9.51
CA GLY A 79 4.73 -17.93 -9.41
C GLY A 79 5.09 -19.05 -10.39
N THR A 80 4.11 -19.76 -10.97
CA THR A 80 4.36 -20.83 -11.95
C THR A 80 4.46 -20.35 -13.39
N LEU A 81 3.91 -19.18 -13.71
CA LEU A 81 3.83 -18.63 -15.07
C LEU A 81 4.63 -17.33 -15.24
N SER A 82 4.89 -16.64 -14.14
CA SER A 82 5.49 -15.31 -14.14
C SER A 82 6.92 -15.32 -14.64
N LEU A 83 7.22 -14.36 -15.51
CA LEU A 83 8.58 -14.02 -15.93
C LEU A 83 9.14 -12.83 -15.12
N MET A 84 8.43 -12.37 -14.09
CA MET A 84 8.84 -11.24 -13.27
C MET A 84 9.95 -11.65 -12.30
N THR A 85 10.89 -10.73 -12.05
CA THR A 85 11.94 -10.92 -11.04
C THR A 85 11.36 -11.14 -9.64
N ASP A 86 10.24 -10.50 -9.32
CA ASP A 86 9.53 -10.63 -8.03
C ASP A 86 8.14 -11.24 -8.23
N ALA A 87 8.10 -12.48 -8.69
CA ALA A 87 6.85 -13.24 -8.86
C ALA A 87 6.10 -13.54 -7.54
N GLN A 88 6.75 -13.36 -6.38
CA GLN A 88 6.18 -13.59 -5.05
C GLN A 88 5.71 -12.29 -4.36
N GLY A 89 5.80 -11.15 -5.05
CA GLY A 89 5.33 -9.86 -4.59
C GLY A 89 6.02 -9.36 -3.31
N LYS A 90 7.28 -9.73 -3.03
CA LYS A 90 7.98 -9.36 -1.78
C LYS A 90 8.38 -7.89 -1.72
N THR A 91 8.55 -7.26 -2.89
CA THR A 91 8.97 -5.86 -3.01
C THR A 91 7.80 -4.89 -3.03
N PHE A 92 6.57 -5.39 -3.21
CA PHE A 92 5.35 -4.56 -3.29
C PHE A 92 5.11 -3.74 -2.02
N SER A 93 5.47 -4.26 -0.84
CA SER A 93 5.41 -3.47 0.40
C SER A 93 6.31 -2.24 0.35
N THR A 94 7.56 -2.41 -0.10
CA THR A 94 8.51 -1.30 -0.23
C THR A 94 8.08 -0.34 -1.33
N ALA A 95 7.54 -0.86 -2.44
CA ALA A 95 6.99 -0.04 -3.51
C ALA A 95 5.84 0.83 -2.99
N LEU A 96 4.89 0.27 -2.23
CA LEU A 96 3.78 1.03 -1.67
C LEU A 96 4.22 2.07 -0.64
N LEU A 97 5.23 1.76 0.20
CA LEU A 97 5.76 2.74 1.17
C LEU A 97 6.36 4.00 0.51
N ARG A 98 6.69 3.96 -0.79
CA ARG A 98 7.15 5.12 -1.57
C ARG A 98 6.00 5.96 -2.13
N MET A 99 4.76 5.51 -2.01
CA MET A 99 3.58 6.30 -2.37
C MET A 99 3.57 7.59 -1.54
N LYS A 100 3.31 8.72 -2.21
CA LYS A 100 3.20 10.01 -1.56
C LYS A 100 1.75 10.34 -1.26
N ILE A 101 1.48 10.79 -0.05
CA ILE A 101 0.16 11.27 0.37
C ILE A 101 0.16 12.75 0.71
N GLU A 102 -1.02 13.36 0.72
CA GLU A 102 -1.20 14.78 1.00
C GLU A 102 -1.58 15.00 2.47
N LEU A 103 -0.86 15.90 3.13
CA LEU A 103 -1.14 16.39 4.48
C LEU A 103 -1.38 17.89 4.44
N SER A 104 -2.26 18.38 5.31
CA SER A 104 -2.30 19.81 5.62
C SER A 104 -1.05 20.23 6.40
N ASP A 105 -0.75 21.53 6.40
CA ASP A 105 0.40 22.05 7.15
C ASP A 105 0.18 21.92 8.66
N ASP A 106 -1.08 21.96 9.11
CA ASP A 106 -1.46 21.69 10.51
C ASP A 106 -1.21 20.22 10.89
N GLU A 107 -1.57 19.26 10.02
CA GLU A 107 -1.31 17.83 10.25
C GLU A 107 0.18 17.55 10.32
N ALA A 108 0.96 18.09 9.39
CA ALA A 108 2.42 17.93 9.40
C ALA A 108 3.05 18.51 10.66
N SER A 109 2.60 19.69 11.10
CA SER A 109 3.07 20.32 12.33
C SER A 109 2.71 19.50 13.57
N ASN A 110 1.47 19.02 13.66
CA ASN A 110 0.99 18.21 14.79
C ASN A 110 1.76 16.89 14.93
N PHE A 111 2.09 16.26 13.80
CA PHE A 111 2.83 15.00 13.77
C PHE A 111 4.35 15.15 13.76
N GLN A 112 4.86 16.39 13.69
CA GLN A 112 6.29 16.72 13.61
C GLN A 112 6.99 16.11 12.37
N LEU A 113 6.36 16.20 11.18
CA LEU A 113 6.76 15.51 9.94
C LEU A 113 7.38 16.37 8.84
#